data_AF-A0A7C0VTB8-F1
#
_entry.id   AF-A0A7C0VTB8-F1
#
_cell.length_a   1.000
_cell.length_b   1.000
_cell.length_c   1.000
_cell.angle_alpha   90.00
_cell.angle_beta   90.00
_cell.angle_gamma   90.00
#
_symmetry.space_group_name_H-M   'P 1'
#
loop_
_entity.id
_entity.type
_entity.pdbx_description
1 polymer ?
#
loop_
_entity_poly.entity_id
_entity_poly.type
_entity_poly.pdbx_seq_one_letter_code
_entity_poly.pdbx_strand_id
1 'polypeptide(L)'
;MQQIILLHLLQLLKTSSFLSLLYKFAILIIIQNLTEEKMLDIKFIRKNPEVVREAIKKRGYSDENLDKFLELDKERLRIIREVEELKHELNIKSKEIGRLKSKGGDVEDLLKESKKLSDRIDDLDKKLKEVERELIDLALTIPNIPHESVPVGLDDKANVEIRRWGKPREFDFEPLPHWEIGKILDI
;
A
#
# COMPACT_ATOMS: atom_id res chain seq x y z
N MET A 1 2.49 -14.43 -13.55
CA MET A 1 1.57 -15.48 -13.05
C MET A 1 0.44 -14.89 -12.21
N GLN A 2 0.71 -14.07 -11.18
CA GLN A 2 -0.32 -13.45 -10.33
C GLN A 2 -1.31 -12.53 -11.07
N GLN A 3 -0.84 -11.71 -12.03
CA GLN A 3 -1.72 -10.82 -12.82
C GLN A 3 -2.75 -11.59 -13.68
N ILE A 4 -2.39 -12.77 -14.18
CA ILE A 4 -3.31 -13.62 -14.98
C ILE A 4 -4.40 -14.21 -14.09
N ILE A 5 -4.04 -14.65 -12.88
CA ILE A 5 -4.96 -15.19 -11.88
C ILE A 5 -5.94 -14.08 -11.43
N LEU A 6 -5.43 -12.87 -11.19
CA LEU A 6 -6.24 -11.71 -10.80
C LEU A 6 -7.25 -11.34 -11.90
N LEU A 7 -6.82 -11.29 -13.16
CA LEU A 7 -7.69 -10.98 -14.29
C LEU A 7 -8.81 -12.02 -14.44
N HIS A 8 -8.50 -13.30 -14.27
CA HIS A 8 -9.47 -14.38 -14.35
C HIS A 8 -10.50 -14.33 -13.21
N LEU A 9 -10.08 -14.03 -11.98
CA LEU A 9 -10.99 -13.89 -10.83
C LEU A 9 -11.90 -12.66 -10.95
N LEU A 10 -11.38 -11.54 -11.46
CA LEU A 10 -12.18 -10.36 -11.79
C LEU A 10 -13.21 -10.64 -12.88
N GLN A 11 -12.85 -11.47 -13.87
CA GLN A 11 -13.75 -11.91 -14.92
C GLN A 11 -14.86 -12.81 -14.37
N LEU A 12 -14.56 -13.73 -13.45
CA LEU A 12 -15.55 -14.57 -12.76
C LEU A 12 -16.57 -13.75 -11.93
N LEU A 13 -16.14 -12.63 -11.32
CA LEU A 13 -17.06 -11.71 -10.63
C LEU A 13 -17.98 -10.97 -11.60
N LYS A 14 -17.49 -10.60 -12.78
CA LYS A 14 -18.26 -9.84 -13.79
C LYS A 14 -19.22 -10.69 -14.60
N THR A 15 -18.90 -11.96 -14.87
CA THR A 15 -19.65 -12.78 -15.84
C THR A 15 -20.75 -13.63 -15.24
N SER A 16 -20.76 -13.87 -13.92
CA SER A 16 -21.68 -14.85 -13.33
C SER A 16 -22.80 -14.21 -12.50
N SER A 17 -23.99 -14.15 -13.09
CA SER A 17 -25.25 -13.89 -12.39
C SER A 17 -25.66 -15.05 -11.45
N PHE A 18 -25.02 -16.22 -11.58
CA PHE A 18 -25.37 -17.47 -10.88
C PHE A 18 -24.48 -17.81 -9.68
N LEU A 19 -23.42 -17.04 -9.44
CA LEU A 19 -22.55 -17.23 -8.28
C LEU A 19 -23.26 -16.79 -6.99
N SER A 20 -23.37 -17.72 -6.03
CA SER A 20 -23.96 -17.44 -4.71
C SER A 20 -23.20 -16.33 -3.99
N LEU A 21 -23.89 -15.61 -3.10
CA LEU A 21 -23.32 -14.48 -2.36
C LEU A 21 -22.05 -14.89 -1.58
N LEU A 22 -22.05 -16.10 -1.01
CA LEU A 22 -20.91 -16.70 -0.31
C LEU A 22 -19.69 -16.88 -1.23
N TYR A 23 -19.90 -17.30 -2.46
CA TYR A 23 -18.80 -17.53 -3.40
C TYR A 23 -18.26 -16.21 -3.97
N LYS A 24 -19.12 -15.21 -4.17
CA LYS A 24 -18.68 -13.83 -4.50
C LYS A 24 -17.84 -13.24 -3.38
N PHE A 25 -18.25 -13.44 -2.11
CA PHE A 25 -17.45 -13.04 -0.95
C PHE A 25 -16.11 -13.77 -0.88
N ALA A 26 -16.09 -15.08 -1.11
CA ALA A 26 -14.84 -15.85 -1.14
C ALA A 26 -13.90 -15.39 -2.25
N ILE A 27 -14.41 -15.14 -3.47
CA ILE A 27 -13.59 -14.57 -4.57
C ILE A 27 -13.11 -13.16 -4.21
N LEU A 28 -13.94 -12.32 -3.57
CA LEU A 28 -13.55 -10.99 -3.14
C LEU A 28 -12.42 -11.03 -2.10
N ILE A 29 -12.48 -11.96 -1.15
CA ILE A 29 -11.42 -12.20 -0.14
C ILE A 29 -10.15 -12.73 -0.81
N ILE A 30 -10.27 -13.66 -1.76
CA ILE A 30 -9.12 -14.19 -2.50
C ILE A 30 -8.49 -13.10 -3.37
N ILE A 31 -9.29 -12.26 -4.03
CA ILE A 31 -8.80 -11.10 -4.77
C ILE A 31 -8.11 -10.14 -3.82
N GLN A 32 -8.74 -9.77 -2.69
CA GLN A 32 -8.12 -8.92 -1.66
C GLN A 32 -6.77 -9.47 -1.22
N ASN A 33 -6.67 -10.76 -0.90
CA ASN A 33 -5.43 -11.42 -0.47
C ASN A 33 -4.40 -11.58 -1.60
N LEU A 34 -4.84 -11.71 -2.85
CA LEU A 34 -3.95 -11.76 -4.02
C LEU A 34 -3.48 -10.36 -4.45
N THR A 35 -4.25 -9.32 -4.12
CA THR A 35 -3.91 -7.90 -4.30
C THR A 35 -3.19 -7.30 -3.10
N GLU A 36 -3.14 -7.98 -1.95
CA GLU A 36 -2.18 -7.67 -0.90
C GLU A 36 -0.78 -8.00 -1.44
N GLU A 37 -0.21 -7.02 -2.12
CA GLU A 37 1.14 -7.07 -2.63
C GLU A 37 2.12 -7.24 -1.48
N LYS A 38 3.25 -7.90 -1.78
CA LYS A 38 4.38 -8.22 -0.87
C LYS A 38 5.13 -6.95 -0.41
N MET A 39 4.41 -6.03 0.20
CA MET A 39 4.91 -4.86 0.87
C MET A 39 5.20 -5.20 2.32
N LEU A 40 6.08 -4.43 2.95
CA LEU A 40 6.22 -4.50 4.38
C LEU A 40 4.89 -4.11 5.03
N ASP A 41 4.42 -4.89 6.00
CA ASP A 41 3.14 -4.63 6.67
C ASP A 41 3.11 -3.17 7.18
N ILE A 42 2.12 -2.41 6.69
CA ILE A 42 1.90 -1.02 7.07
C ILE A 42 1.77 -0.86 8.59
N LYS A 43 1.16 -1.84 9.29
CA LYS A 43 1.07 -1.83 10.76
C LYS A 43 2.45 -1.98 11.39
N PHE A 44 3.32 -2.79 10.79
CA PHE A 44 4.68 -2.95 11.25
C PHE A 44 5.48 -1.66 11.09
N ILE A 45 5.37 -0.98 9.93
CA ILE A 45 6.04 0.30 9.67
C ILE A 45 5.65 1.33 10.72
N ARG A 46 4.34 1.46 11.00
CA ARG A 46 3.81 2.39 12.02
C ARG A 46 4.31 2.09 13.43
N LYS A 47 4.37 0.81 13.80
CA LYS A 47 4.72 0.39 15.16
C LYS A 47 6.23 0.42 15.39
N ASN A 48 7.04 0.15 14.37
CA ASN A 48 8.49 -0.02 14.48
C ASN A 48 9.26 0.81 13.44
N PRO A 49 9.04 2.14 13.34
CA PRO A 49 9.65 2.95 12.30
C PRO A 49 11.18 2.91 12.33
N GLU A 50 11.80 2.86 13.51
CA GLU A 50 13.27 2.83 13.63
C GLU A 50 13.88 1.53 13.09
N VAL A 51 13.21 0.39 13.28
CA VAL A 51 13.67 -0.89 12.71
C VAL A 51 13.67 -0.82 11.18
N VAL A 52 12.63 -0.21 10.59
CA VAL A 52 12.55 -0.01 9.15
C VAL A 52 13.62 0.97 8.67
N ARG A 53 13.83 2.06 9.42
CA ARG A 53 14.87 3.06 9.12
C ARG A 53 16.27 2.45 9.08
N GLU A 54 16.60 1.63 10.07
CA GLU A 54 17.88 0.91 10.10
C GLU A 54 18.02 -0.06 8.93
N ALA A 55 16.95 -0.79 8.59
CA ALA A 55 16.95 -1.71 7.46
C ALA A 55 17.17 -1.00 6.11
N ILE A 56 16.55 0.17 5.91
CA ILE A 56 16.76 1.04 4.75
C ILE A 56 18.23 1.47 4.67
N LYS A 57 18.80 1.94 5.79
CA LYS A 57 20.20 2.39 5.87
C LYS A 57 21.19 1.27 5.62
N LYS A 58 20.94 0.05 6.13
CA LYS A 58 21.79 -1.13 5.87
C LYS A 58 21.89 -1.47 4.38
N ARG A 59 20.90 -1.06 3.58
CA ARG A 59 20.88 -1.22 2.11
C ARG A 59 21.39 0.01 1.36
N GLY A 60 21.80 1.07 2.05
CA GLY A 60 22.31 2.30 1.44
C GLY A 60 21.25 3.21 0.80
N TYR A 61 19.97 3.04 1.13
CA TYR A 61 18.89 3.91 0.63
C TYR A 61 18.61 5.09 1.59
N SER A 62 17.99 6.15 1.06
CA SER A 62 17.45 7.26 1.86
C SER A 62 16.16 6.85 2.58
N ASP A 63 15.97 7.34 3.80
CA ASP A 63 14.78 7.14 4.63
C ASP A 63 13.70 8.23 4.47
N GLU A 64 13.87 9.16 3.53
CA GLU A 64 12.91 10.24 3.26
C GLU A 64 11.47 9.76 2.98
N ASN A 65 11.33 8.66 2.25
CA ASN A 65 10.00 8.11 1.95
C ASN A 65 9.33 7.51 3.19
N LEU A 66 10.12 7.01 4.15
CA LEU A 66 9.60 6.56 5.44
C LEU A 66 9.09 7.76 6.25
N ASP A 67 9.83 8.88 6.26
CA ASP A 67 9.39 10.08 6.98
C ASP A 67 8.10 10.67 6.37
N LYS A 68 8.02 10.76 5.03
CA LYS A 68 6.78 11.17 4.33
C LYS A 68 5.61 10.25 4.65
N PHE A 69 5.85 8.94 4.68
CA PHE A 69 4.83 7.95 5.05
C PHE A 69 4.30 8.20 6.46
N LEU A 70 5.19 8.42 7.44
CA LEU A 70 4.79 8.67 8.83
C LEU A 70 4.01 9.97 9.00
N GLU A 71 4.36 11.04 8.28
CA GLU A 71 3.62 12.30 8.30
C GLU A 71 2.23 12.16 7.66
N LEU A 72 2.12 11.49 6.50
CA LEU A 72 0.82 11.22 5.89
C LEU A 72 -0.05 10.32 6.76
N ASP A 73 0.54 9.39 7.52
CA ASP A 73 -0.23 8.55 8.44
C ASP A 73 -0.82 9.34 9.60
N LYS A 74 -0.06 10.32 10.13
CA LYS A 74 -0.59 11.29 11.11
C LYS A 74 -1.73 12.10 10.53
N GLU A 75 -1.58 12.56 9.29
CA GLU A 75 -2.63 13.31 8.59
C GLU A 75 -3.89 12.47 8.40
N ARG A 76 -3.73 11.21 7.99
CA ARG A 76 -4.82 10.25 7.85
C ARG A 76 -5.59 10.10 9.17
N LEU A 77 -4.90 9.90 10.29
CA LEU A 77 -5.52 9.78 11.61
C LEU A 77 -6.25 11.06 12.03
N ARG A 78 -5.69 12.24 11.71
CA ARG A 78 -6.33 13.53 11.96
C ARG A 78 -7.64 13.67 11.19
N ILE A 79 -7.62 13.37 9.89
CA ILE A 79 -8.81 13.43 9.02
C ILE A 79 -9.89 12.48 9.53
N ILE A 80 -9.54 11.24 9.89
CA ILE A 80 -10.50 10.27 10.43
C ILE A 80 -11.20 10.80 11.68
N ARG A 81 -10.44 11.36 12.63
CA ARG A 81 -11.01 11.95 13.85
C ARG A 81 -11.92 13.14 13.54
N GLU A 82 -11.49 14.05 12.67
CA GLU A 82 -12.30 15.21 12.27
C GLU A 82 -13.63 14.76 11.62
N VAL A 83 -13.57 13.74 10.75
CA VAL A 83 -14.78 13.17 10.12
C VAL A 83 -15.71 12.54 11.15
N GLU A 84 -15.18 11.81 12.15
CA GLU A 84 -15.99 11.22 13.22
C GLU A 84 -16.67 12.29 14.09
N GLU A 85 -15.95 13.35 14.44
CA GLU A 85 -16.47 14.50 15.21
C GLU A 85 -17.58 15.22 14.43
N LEU A 86 -17.35 15.52 13.14
CA LEU A 86 -18.35 16.18 12.29
C LEU A 86 -19.59 15.30 12.08
N LYS A 87 -19.42 13.97 11.91
CA LYS A 87 -20.54 13.03 11.80
C LYS A 87 -21.35 13.00 13.10
N HIS A 88 -20.69 13.08 14.25
CA HIS A 88 -21.37 13.19 15.54
C HIS A 88 -22.19 14.48 15.64
N GLU A 89 -21.60 15.63 15.30
CA GLU A 89 -22.27 16.92 15.30
C GLU A 89 -23.47 16.95 14.34
N LEU A 90 -23.30 16.44 13.11
CA LEU A 90 -24.36 16.34 12.11
C LEU A 90 -25.55 15.51 12.61
N ASN A 91 -25.28 14.41 13.31
CA ASN A 91 -26.31 13.56 13.91
C ASN A 91 -27.08 14.28 15.02
N ILE A 92 -26.39 15.07 15.85
CA ILE A 92 -27.04 15.89 16.89
C ILE A 92 -27.95 16.94 16.24
N LYS A 93 -27.44 17.70 15.27
CA LYS A 93 -28.23 18.73 14.57
C LYS A 93 -29.41 18.14 13.83
N SER A 94 -29.26 16.97 13.21
CA SER A 94 -30.35 16.27 12.52
C SER A 94 -31.49 15.89 13.46
N LYS A 95 -31.17 15.43 14.68
CA LYS A 95 -32.17 15.15 15.72
C LYS A 95 -32.88 16.43 16.18
N GLU A 96 -32.14 17.52 16.36
CA GLU A 96 -32.71 18.80 16.78
C GLU A 96 -33.64 19.40 15.71
N ILE A 97 -33.27 19.33 14.43
CA ILE A 97 -34.13 19.72 13.30
C ILE A 97 -35.44 18.93 13.34
N GLY A 98 -35.38 17.62 13.55
CA GLY A 98 -36.58 16.78 13.65
C GLY A 98 -37.49 17.19 14.83
N ARG A 99 -36.89 17.51 15.98
CA ARG A 99 -37.59 17.97 17.18
C ARG A 99 -38.24 19.34 17.02
N LEU A 100 -37.58 20.27 16.32
CA LEU A 100 -38.12 21.62 16.08
C LEU A 100 -39.20 21.62 14.99
N LYS A 101 -39.01 20.86 13.91
CA LYS A 101 -40.04 20.68 12.86
C LYS A 101 -41.34 20.11 13.43
N SER A 102 -41.27 19.14 14.34
CA SER A 102 -42.46 18.57 14.98
C SER A 102 -43.19 19.54 15.91
N LYS A 103 -42.51 20.59 16.38
CA LYS A 103 -43.07 21.69 17.18
C LYS A 103 -43.48 22.90 16.35
N GLY A 104 -43.35 22.84 15.02
CA GLY A 104 -43.63 23.98 14.12
C GLY A 104 -42.63 25.14 14.23
N GLY A 105 -41.42 24.88 14.75
CA GLY A 105 -40.37 25.89 14.86
C GLY A 105 -39.59 26.11 13.57
N ASP A 106 -38.91 27.26 13.49
CA ASP A 106 -37.98 27.57 12.39
C ASP A 106 -36.69 26.73 12.52
N VAL A 107 -36.22 26.21 11.40
CA VAL A 107 -35.05 25.32 11.28
C VAL A 107 -34.12 25.73 10.15
N GLU A 108 -34.35 26.88 9.52
CA GLU A 108 -33.62 27.26 8.31
C GLU A 108 -32.11 27.40 8.55
N ASP A 109 -31.71 28.00 9.68
CA ASP A 109 -30.31 28.14 10.07
C ASP A 109 -29.67 26.78 10.39
N LEU A 110 -30.39 25.90 11.10
CA LEU A 110 -29.90 24.54 11.39
C LEU A 110 -29.74 23.71 10.12
N LEU A 111 -30.62 23.88 9.12
CA LEU A 111 -30.48 23.22 7.82
C LEU A 111 -29.25 23.73 7.06
N LYS A 112 -28.99 25.04 7.11
CA LYS A 112 -27.78 25.64 6.51
C LYS A 112 -26.51 25.11 7.18
N GLU A 113 -26.49 25.01 8.51
CA GLU A 113 -25.36 24.45 9.25
C GLU A 113 -25.15 22.96 8.97
N SER A 114 -26.22 22.14 9.01
CA SER A 114 -26.13 20.72 8.67
C SER A 114 -25.61 20.50 7.25
N LYS A 115 -26.00 21.35 6.29
CA LYS A 115 -25.48 21.28 4.92
C LYS A 115 -23.97 21.57 4.88
N LYS A 116 -23.50 22.61 5.58
CA LYS A 116 -22.07 22.92 5.67
C LYS A 116 -21.26 21.76 6.28
N LEU A 117 -21.80 21.10 7.31
CA LEU A 117 -21.16 19.93 7.91
C LEU A 117 -21.09 18.76 6.92
N SER A 118 -22.17 18.46 6.20
CA SER A 118 -22.16 17.43 5.16
C SER A 118 -21.16 17.73 4.05
N ASP A 119 -21.13 18.95 3.54
CA ASP A 119 -20.19 19.36 2.49
C ASP A 119 -18.74 19.20 2.98
N ARG A 120 -18.46 19.57 4.24
CA ARG A 120 -17.12 19.40 4.85
C ARG A 120 -16.74 17.92 5.02
N ILE A 121 -17.67 17.08 5.43
CA ILE A 121 -17.45 15.63 5.54
C ILE A 121 -17.10 15.04 4.17
N ASP A 122 -17.84 15.41 3.12
CA ASP A 122 -17.61 14.93 1.76
C ASP A 122 -16.23 15.34 1.23
N ASP A 123 -15.77 16.54 1.54
CA ASP A 123 -14.43 17.02 1.17
C ASP A 123 -13.32 16.29 1.93
N LEU A 124 -13.50 16.05 3.23
CA LEU A 124 -12.55 15.28 4.04
C LEU A 124 -12.49 13.81 3.61
N ASP A 125 -13.63 13.19 3.25
CA ASP A 125 -13.68 11.82 2.76
C ASP A 125 -12.98 11.67 1.39
N LYS A 126 -13.03 12.70 0.52
CA LYS A 126 -12.21 12.72 -0.71
C LYS A 126 -10.72 12.84 -0.40
N LYS A 127 -10.36 13.78 0.48
CA LYS A 127 -8.97 13.97 0.91
C LYS A 127 -8.40 12.70 1.56
N LEU A 128 -9.20 12.01 2.38
CA LEU A 128 -8.81 10.75 3.01
C LEU A 128 -8.44 9.69 1.95
N LYS A 129 -9.24 9.56 0.88
CA LYS A 129 -8.94 8.63 -0.22
C LYS A 129 -7.68 8.99 -1.01
N GLU A 130 -7.34 10.27 -1.10
CA GLU A 130 -6.08 10.71 -1.70
C GLU A 130 -4.90 10.35 -0.80
N VAL A 131 -4.96 10.69 0.48
CA VAL A 131 -3.93 10.35 1.47
C VAL A 131 -3.72 8.85 1.58
N GLU A 132 -4.78 8.04 1.55
CA GLU A 132 -4.66 6.57 1.60
C GLU A 132 -3.99 5.99 0.35
N ARG A 133 -4.20 6.59 -0.82
CA ARG A 133 -3.50 6.19 -2.05
C ARG A 133 -2.02 6.55 -1.98
N GLU A 134 -1.70 7.78 -1.57
CA GLU A 134 -0.31 8.21 -1.41
C GLU A 134 0.45 7.38 -0.37
N LEU A 135 -0.21 6.95 0.71
CA LEU A 135 0.38 6.05 1.70
C LEU A 135 0.74 4.69 1.11
N ILE A 136 -0.13 4.11 0.27
CA ILE A 136 0.14 2.84 -0.42
C ILE A 136 1.32 3.03 -1.39
N ASP A 137 1.31 4.09 -2.18
CA ASP A 137 2.37 4.39 -3.14
C ASP A 137 3.73 4.55 -2.45
N LEU A 138 3.79 5.26 -1.32
CA LEU A 138 5.01 5.40 -0.53
C LEU A 138 5.45 4.08 0.08
N ALA A 139 4.52 3.30 0.62
CA ALA A 139 4.85 2.00 1.20
C ALA A 139 5.42 1.03 0.15
N LEU A 140 5.03 1.15 -1.12
CA LEU A 140 5.60 0.36 -2.23
C LEU A 140 7.08 0.70 -2.50
N THR A 141 7.51 1.90 -2.15
CA THR A 141 8.92 2.32 -2.29
C THR A 141 9.82 1.84 -1.15
N ILE A 142 9.23 1.39 -0.04
CA ILE A 142 9.99 0.96 1.13
C ILE A 142 10.53 -0.47 0.89
N PRO A 143 11.86 -0.67 0.91
CA PRO A 143 12.45 -1.98 0.67
C PRO A 143 12.12 -2.97 1.81
N ASN A 144 12.16 -4.26 1.49
CA ASN A 144 12.01 -5.30 2.50
C ASN A 144 13.18 -5.29 3.52
N ILE A 145 12.89 -5.69 4.75
CA ILE A 145 13.88 -5.78 5.83
C ILE A 145 14.82 -6.97 5.56
N PRO A 146 16.15 -6.76 5.46
CA PRO A 146 17.11 -7.85 5.37
C PRO A 146 17.00 -8.76 6.59
N HIS A 147 17.10 -10.08 6.39
CA HIS A 147 17.19 -11.03 7.50
C HIS A 147 18.49 -10.80 8.28
N GLU A 148 18.49 -11.10 9.58
CA GLU A 148 19.63 -10.85 10.49
C GLU A 148 20.92 -11.57 10.06
N SER A 149 20.79 -12.68 9.34
CA SER A 149 21.92 -13.45 8.79
C SER A 149 22.55 -12.83 7.54
N VAL A 150 21.97 -11.77 6.98
CA VAL A 150 22.47 -11.14 5.75
C VAL A 150 23.64 -10.22 6.11
N PRO A 151 24.83 -10.40 5.51
CA PRO A 151 25.96 -9.51 5.72
C PRO A 151 25.61 -8.07 5.35
N VAL A 152 26.02 -7.10 6.16
CA VAL A 152 25.85 -5.68 5.85
C VAL A 152 26.92 -5.26 4.85
N GLY A 153 26.51 -4.60 3.78
CA GLY A 153 27.38 -4.18 2.69
C GLY A 153 26.75 -3.06 1.86
N LEU A 154 27.58 -2.13 1.39
CA LEU A 154 27.12 -1.03 0.52
C LEU A 154 27.04 -1.44 -0.94
N ASP A 155 27.90 -2.37 -1.37
CA ASP A 155 28.03 -2.82 -2.74
C ASP A 155 28.37 -4.32 -2.82
N ASP A 156 28.58 -4.79 -4.05
CA ASP A 156 28.89 -6.18 -4.37
C ASP A 156 30.23 -6.67 -3.79
N LYS A 157 31.13 -5.77 -3.39
CA LYS A 157 32.42 -6.12 -2.78
C LYS A 157 32.27 -6.66 -1.36
N ALA A 158 31.15 -6.37 -0.70
CA ALA A 158 30.81 -6.92 0.60
C ALA A 158 30.19 -8.33 0.54
N ASN A 159 29.95 -8.86 -0.67
CA ASN A 159 29.39 -10.20 -0.83
C ASN A 159 30.39 -11.26 -0.37
N VAL A 160 29.92 -12.18 0.48
CA VAL A 160 30.73 -13.28 1.01
C VAL A 160 30.51 -14.54 0.17
N GLU A 161 31.57 -15.09 -0.41
CA GLU A 161 31.52 -16.39 -1.08
C GLU A 161 31.34 -17.50 -0.04
N ILE A 162 30.15 -18.12 -0.01
CA ILE A 162 29.84 -19.19 0.95
C ILE A 162 30.43 -20.53 0.53
N ARG A 163 30.46 -20.81 -0.78
CA ARG A 163 31.00 -22.07 -1.31
C ARG A 163 31.44 -21.91 -2.77
N ARG A 164 32.48 -22.66 -3.14
CA ARG A 164 32.92 -22.89 -4.52
C ARG A 164 32.76 -24.35 -4.86
N TRP A 165 32.40 -24.66 -6.10
CA TRP A 165 32.37 -26.02 -6.61
C TRP A 165 33.00 -26.12 -7.99
N GLY A 166 33.84 -27.14 -8.20
CA GLY A 166 34.64 -27.30 -9.40
C GLY A 166 35.87 -26.38 -9.44
N LYS A 167 36.57 -26.39 -10.58
CA LYS A 167 37.67 -25.47 -10.89
C LYS A 167 37.38 -24.79 -12.22
N PRO A 168 37.57 -23.45 -12.33
CA PRO A 168 37.51 -22.77 -13.62
C PRO A 168 38.43 -23.47 -14.64
N ARG A 169 37.96 -23.62 -15.88
CA ARG A 169 38.73 -24.27 -16.95
C ARG A 169 39.95 -23.42 -17.28
N GLU A 170 41.12 -24.06 -17.35
CA GLU A 170 42.32 -23.45 -17.91
C GLU A 170 42.27 -23.57 -19.43
N PHE A 171 42.51 -22.45 -20.12
CA PHE A 171 42.53 -22.39 -21.57
C PHE A 171 43.97 -22.21 -22.04
N ASP A 172 44.36 -22.96 -23.07
CA ASP A 172 45.61 -22.86 -23.81
C ASP A 172 45.53 -21.85 -24.98
N PHE A 173 44.39 -21.17 -25.10
CA PHE A 173 44.10 -20.11 -26.07
C PHE A 173 43.33 -18.97 -25.38
N GLU A 174 43.27 -17.79 -26.01
CA GLU A 174 42.46 -16.66 -25.53
C GLU A 174 40.97 -16.99 -25.70
N PRO A 175 40.19 -17.18 -24.61
CA PRO A 175 38.80 -17.57 -24.72
C PRO A 175 37.96 -16.42 -25.30
N LEU A 176 37.19 -16.72 -26.35
CA LEU A 176 36.24 -15.75 -26.91
C LEU A 176 35.01 -15.60 -26.01
N PRO A 177 34.43 -14.40 -25.92
CA PRO A 177 33.19 -14.20 -25.19
C PRO A 177 32.02 -14.88 -25.91
N HIS A 178 30.97 -15.22 -25.16
CA HIS A 178 29.85 -16.03 -25.67
C HIS A 178 29.15 -15.41 -26.89
N TRP A 179 29.08 -14.08 -27.00
CA TRP A 179 28.43 -13.39 -28.13
C TRP A 179 29.22 -13.48 -29.44
N GLU A 180 30.54 -13.54 -29.40
CA GLU A 180 31.37 -13.74 -30.60
C GLU A 180 31.27 -15.18 -31.09
N ILE A 181 31.26 -16.13 -30.17
CA ILE A 181 31.04 -17.54 -30.48
C ILE A 181 29.66 -17.73 -31.13
N GLY A 182 28.61 -17.13 -30.56
CA GLY A 182 27.27 -17.17 -31.14
C GLY A 182 27.23 -16.65 -32.57
N LYS A 183 27.88 -15.51 -32.84
CA LYS A 183 28.02 -14.96 -34.19
C LYS A 183 28.77 -15.88 -35.17
N ILE A 184 29.83 -16.55 -34.71
CA ILE A 184 30.61 -17.49 -35.54
C ILE A 184 29.81 -18.77 -35.84
N LEU A 185 28.99 -19.21 -34.88
CA LEU A 185 28.20 -20.44 -34.96
C LEU A 185 26.78 -20.24 -35.50
N ASP A 186 26.36 -18.99 -35.76
CA ASP A 186 25.02 -18.60 -36.21
C ASP A 186 23.90 -19.04 -35.24
N ILE A 187 24.10 -18.76 -33.93
CA ILE A 187 23.14 -19.01 -32.82
C ILE A 187 22.92 -17.81 -31.91
#